data_AF-A0A3D3K742-F1
#
_entry.id   AF-A0A3D3K742-F1
#
_cell.length_a   1.000
_cell.length_b   1.000
_cell.length_c   1.000
_cell.angle_alpha   90.00
_cell.angle_beta   90.00
_cell.angle_gamma   90.00
#
_symmetry.space_group_name_H-M   'P 1'
#
loop_
_entity.id
_entity.type
_entity.pdbx_description
1 polymer ?
#
loop_
_entity_poly.entity_id
_entity_poly.type
_entity_poly.pdbx_seq_one_letter_code
_entity_poly.pdbx_strand_id
1 'polypeptide(L)' 'MTRPALGEVVCVRSPRARRISISVRASGAVRLSYPPGISERRALAFLDEKTPWVVRTRERLAA' A
#
# COMPACT_ATOMS: atom_id res chain seq x y z
N MET A 1 -4.06 -0.32 9.80
CA MET A 1 -5.46 -0.79 9.68
C MET A 1 -5.45 -2.15 9.02
N THR A 2 -6.18 -3.13 9.55
CA THR A 2 -6.21 -4.49 8.99
C THR A 2 -7.33 -4.58 7.96
N ARG A 3 -7.02 -4.91 6.70
CA ARG A 3 -8.01 -5.08 5.64
C ARG A 3 -8.04 -6.56 5.20
N PRO A 4 -9.20 -7.23 5.17
CA PRO A 4 -9.27 -8.68 4.95
C PRO A 4 -8.57 -9.19 3.67
N ALA A 5 -8.59 -8.41 2.59
CA ALA A 5 -7.96 -8.78 1.31
C ALA A 5 -6.45 -8.40 1.22
N LEU A 6 -5.96 -7.45 2.01
CA LEU A 6 -4.62 -6.87 1.85
C LEU A 6 -3.71 -7.09 3.08
N GLY A 7 -4.25 -7.54 4.21
CA GLY A 7 -3.51 -7.68 5.46
C GLY A 7 -3.32 -6.34 6.18
N GLU A 8 -2.20 -6.22 6.91
CA GLU A 8 -1.83 -4.98 7.58
C GLU A 8 -1.39 -3.91 6.56
N VAL A 9 -2.11 -2.79 6.51
CA VAL A 9 -1.75 -1.63 5.70
C VAL A 9 -1.17 -0.54 6.59
N VAL A 10 0.06 -0.14 6.28
CA VAL A 10 0.78 0.96 6.93
C VAL A 10 0.84 2.16 5.99
N CYS A 11 0.16 3.22 6.37
CA CYS A 11 0.19 4.51 5.68
C CYS A 11 1.40 5.34 6.16
N VAL A 12 2.24 5.77 5.23
CA VAL A 12 3.41 6.61 5.51
C VAL A 12 3.33 7.88 4.69
N ARG A 13 3.03 8.99 5.35
CA ARG A 13 3.18 10.32 4.75
C ARG A 13 4.65 10.72 4.84
N SER A 14 5.31 10.92 3.70
CA SER A 14 6.73 11.26 3.65
C SER A 14 6.98 12.51 2.79
N PRO A 15 7.70 13.53 3.30
CA PRO A 15 8.12 14.70 2.51
C PRO A 15 9.02 14.34 1.33
N ARG A 16 9.74 13.20 1.41
CA ARG A 16 10.60 12.70 0.34
C ARG A 16 9.83 11.92 -0.72
N ALA A 17 8.59 11.52 -0.44
CA ALA A 17 7.77 10.84 -1.43
C ALA A 17 7.35 11.84 -2.52
N ARG A 18 7.72 11.53 -3.77
CA ARG A 18 7.32 12.31 -4.95
C ARG A 18 6.00 11.84 -5.57
N ARG A 19 5.56 10.62 -5.24
CA ARG A 19 4.36 9.96 -5.77
C ARG A 19 3.79 8.99 -4.74
N ILE A 20 2.57 8.53 -4.98
CA ILE A 20 1.96 7.43 -4.22
C ILE A 20 2.65 6.13 -4.65
N SER A 21 3.16 5.36 -3.69
CA SER A 21 3.80 4.07 -3.95
C SER A 21 3.31 3.00 -2.98
N ILE A 22 3.24 1.78 -3.47
CA ILE A 22 2.85 0.61 -2.69
C ILE A 22 4.04 -0.35 -2.65
N SER A 23 4.37 -0.82 -1.46
CA SER A 23 5.42 -1.83 -1.26
C SER A 23 4.86 -2.97 -0.44
N VAL A 24 4.99 -4.18 -0.97
CA VAL A 24 4.58 -5.41 -0.29
C VAL A 24 5.81 -6.03 0.36
N ARG A 25 5.72 -6.34 1.65
CA ARG A 25 6.78 -7.05 2.39
C ARG A 25 6.54 -8.55 2.33
N ALA A 26 7.61 -9.34 2.48
CA ALA A 26 7.54 -10.80 2.56
C ALA A 26 6.65 -11.29 3.72
N SER A 27 6.55 -10.52 4.80
CA SER A 27 5.61 -10.77 5.91
C SER A 27 4.13 -10.58 5.53
N GLY A 28 3.83 -10.15 4.31
CA GLY A 28 2.49 -9.84 3.84
C GLY A 28 1.98 -8.46 4.23
N ALA A 29 2.78 -7.63 4.93
CA ALA A 29 2.44 -6.24 5.23
C ALA A 29 2.55 -5.34 4.00
N VAL A 30 1.60 -4.42 3.84
CA VAL A 30 1.53 -3.48 2.71
C VAL A 30 1.84 -2.09 3.20
N ARG A 31 2.91 -1.49 2.69
CA ARG A 31 3.26 -0.09 2.94
C ARG A 31 2.75 0.80 1.82
N LEU A 32 1.92 1.76 2.16
CA LEU A 32 1.44 2.81 1.27
C LEU A 32 2.15 4.12 1.61
N SER A 33 3.03 4.59 0.74
CA SER A 33 3.75 5.86 0.94
C SER A 33 3.21 6.95 0.03
N TYR A 34 2.99 8.15 0.56
CA TYR A 34 2.45 9.27 -0.22
C TYR A 34 3.01 10.65 0.20
N PRO A 35 3.05 11.63 -0.72
CA PRO A 35 3.52 12.99 -0.44
C PRO A 35 2.60 13.74 0.55
N PRO A 36 3.08 14.78 1.25
CA PRO A 36 2.29 15.56 2.19
C PRO A 36 1.09 16.30 1.54
N GLY A 37 1.21 16.69 0.27
CA GLY A 37 0.11 17.31 -0.49
C GLY A 37 -1.00 16.33 -0.93
N ILE A 38 -0.86 15.04 -0.61
CA ILE A 38 -1.86 14.02 -0.90
C ILE A 38 -2.59 13.62 0.38
N SER A 39 -3.92 13.61 0.30
CA SER A 39 -4.75 13.14 1.40
C SER A 39 -4.68 11.63 1.52
N GLU A 40 -4.79 11.13 2.75
CA GLU A 40 -4.80 9.68 3.00
C GLU A 40 -5.91 8.99 2.20
N ARG A 41 -7.09 9.60 2.11
CA ARG A 41 -8.21 9.09 1.29
C ARG A 41 -7.82 8.84 -0.16
N ARG A 42 -7.07 9.77 -0.78
CA ARG A 42 -6.61 9.60 -2.17
C ARG A 42 -5.53 8.53 -2.28
N ALA A 43 -4.68 8.41 -1.27
CA ALA A 43 -3.70 7.31 -1.21
C ALA A 43 -4.39 5.95 -1.06
N LEU A 44 -5.45 5.87 -0.25
CA LEU A 44 -6.25 4.66 -0.08
C LEU A 44 -7.02 4.31 -1.35
N ALA A 45 -7.57 5.28 -2.07
CA ALA A 45 -8.20 5.05 -3.37
C ALA A 45 -7.20 4.46 -4.39
N PHE A 46 -5.97 4.97 -4.41
CA PHE A 46 -4.90 4.39 -5.23
C PHE A 46 -4.55 2.95 -4.82
N LEU A 47 -4.57 2.65 -3.52
CA LEU A 47 -4.41 1.29 -3.03
C LEU A 47 -5.57 0.39 -3.49
N ASP A 48 -6.80 0.87 -3.43
CA ASP A 48 -8.00 0.15 -3.88
C ASP A 48 -7.91 -0.22 -5.37
N GLU A 49 -7.55 0.74 -6.23
CA GLU A 49 -7.32 0.50 -7.66
C GLU A 49 -6.22 -0.54 -7.93
N LYS A 50 -5.21 -0.62 -7.06
CA LYS A 50 -4.08 -1.54 -7.18
C LYS A 50 -4.25 -2.83 -6.37
N THR A 51 -5.40 -3.04 -5.73
CA THR A 51 -5.70 -4.27 -4.96
C THR A 51 -5.36 -5.55 -5.74
N PRO A 52 -5.73 -5.72 -7.03
CA PRO A 52 -5.41 -6.95 -7.76
C PRO A 52 -3.90 -7.20 -7.89
N TRP A 53 -3.12 -6.14 -8.10
CA TRP A 53 -1.66 -6.23 -8.16
C TRP A 53 -1.05 -6.56 -6.80
N VAL A 54 -1.57 -5.97 -5.72
CA VAL A 54 -1.09 -6.24 -4.35
C VAL A 54 -1.34 -7.70 -3.96
N VAL A 55 -2.54 -8.23 -4.24
CA VAL A 55 -2.88 -9.63 -3.95
C VAL A 55 -1.92 -10.58 -4.67
N ARG A 56 -1.74 -10.43 -5.99
CA ARG A 56 -0.80 -11.27 -6.76
C ARG A 56 0.63 -11.17 -6.27
N THR A 57 1.08 -9.96 -5.89
CA THR A 57 2.44 -9.75 -5.38
C THR A 57 2.62 -10.41 -4.02
N ARG A 58 1.60 -10.37 -3.15
CA ARG A 58 1.61 -11.07 -1.86
C ARG A 58 1.67 -12.59 -2.05
N GLU A 59 0.83 -13.15 -2.91
CA GLU A 59 0.84 -14.58 -3.23
C GLU A 59 2.21 -15.02 -3.75
N ARG A 60 2.82 -14.24 -4.65
CA ARG A 60 4.17 -14.51 -5.17
C ARG A 60 5.25 -14.46 -4.09
N LEU A 61 5.12 -13.56 -3.10
CA LEU A 61 6.11 -13.42 -2.02
C LEU A 61 5.91 -14.44 -0.89
N ALA A 62 4.72 -15.06 -0.81
CA ALA A 62 4.40 -16.10 0.15
C ALA A 62 4.70 -17.53 -0.38
N ALA A 63 4.94 -17.67 -1.69
CA ALA A 63 5.39 -18.88 -2.36
C ALA A 63 6.92 -18.99 -2.35
#